data_AF-A0AAV8G9W7-F1
#
_entry.id   AF-A0AAV8G9W7-F1
#
_cell.length_a   1.000
_cell.length_b   1.000
_cell.length_c   1.000
_cell.angle_alpha   90.00
_cell.angle_beta   90.00
_cell.angle_gamma   90.00
#
_symmetry.space_group_name_H-M   'P 1'
#
loop_
_entity.id
_entity.type
_entity.pdbx_description
1 polymer ?
#
loop_
_entity_poly.entity_id
_entity_poly.type
_entity_poly.pdbx_seq_one_letter_code
_entity_poly.pdbx_strand_id
1 'polypeptide(L)'
;MSRQTAKRKVPFGTRTPPNPLYYSLSQLFPIIHSCPRVVSQPLLSSPLKSPKSDRIYFSSAQIIIKSDRIYFSSAQIIIKSDRIPPSRNPYLLFLMGIENEASSSAPLLPLHPSSESDRLSSQPKTLANVFIAIVGAGVLGLPYTFMRTGWAAGVIILLAVSALTFHCMMLLVRTRRCLDGKIASFGDLGAAVWGPAGRLSVDIMIVLSQAGFCVGYLIFISNTLTHLYPMETPLSSVLFAPKAVYIWAMLPFQLGLNSIKTLTLLAPLSIFADVVDLGAMGVVLGQDVSIVLTNPPPVRAFGSPSVLLYGIGVAVYAFEGIGMVLPLEAEARDKSKFGGTLGLSMFCIAVIYGSFGVLGYLAFGDETRDIITTNFGSGWLTLVVQLGLCINLFFTMPVMMNPVFEVAERWFCGKNYCWWLRWGLVLVVCMGAMLVPNFTDFLSLVGSSVCVVLGFVLPAAFHLKVLGGELGWGGIAADIAVVLIGTVLAASGTWSSLMEIFYSVQV
;
A
#
# COMPACT_ATOMS: atom_id res chain seq x y z
N MET A 1 22.09 -14.60 68.29
CA MET A 1 21.96 -13.18 67.88
C MET A 1 20.77 -13.10 66.93
N SER A 2 19.76 -12.25 67.03
CA SER A 2 19.26 -11.35 68.07
C SER A 2 17.84 -10.97 67.64
N ARG A 3 16.90 -11.12 68.59
CA ARG A 3 15.62 -10.41 68.73
C ARG A 3 14.53 -10.58 67.65
N GLN A 4 13.61 -11.46 68.01
CA GLN A 4 12.21 -11.48 67.63
C GLN A 4 11.47 -10.18 68.00
N THR A 5 10.59 -9.82 67.08
CA THR A 5 9.42 -8.95 67.10
C THR A 5 8.43 -9.21 68.25
N ALA A 6 7.80 -8.15 68.76
CA ALA A 6 6.61 -8.25 69.61
C ALA A 6 5.57 -7.14 69.35
N LYS A 7 4.34 -7.60 69.02
CA LYS A 7 2.99 -7.03 69.29
C LYS A 7 2.57 -5.80 68.46
N ARG A 8 1.35 -5.69 67.88
CA ARG A 8 0.01 -6.17 68.29
C ARG A 8 -1.03 -6.17 67.12
N LYS A 9 -2.04 -7.05 67.22
CA LYS A 9 -3.25 -7.34 66.41
C LYS A 9 -4.21 -6.13 66.17
N VAL A 10 -4.77 -5.85 64.96
CA VAL A 10 -6.02 -6.33 64.25
C VAL A 10 -7.34 -5.78 64.88
N PRO A 11 -8.30 -5.16 64.12
CA PRO A 11 -9.24 -5.92 63.28
C PRO A 11 -9.62 -5.38 61.88
N PHE A 12 -10.02 -6.37 61.08
CA PHE A 12 -10.67 -6.36 59.78
C PHE A 12 -11.97 -5.54 59.73
N GLY A 13 -12.20 -4.88 58.58
CA GLY A 13 -13.51 -4.46 58.11
C GLY A 13 -13.55 -4.56 56.57
N THR A 14 -14.38 -5.44 56.05
CA THR A 14 -14.61 -5.73 54.63
C THR A 14 -15.48 -4.66 53.97
N ARG A 15 -15.19 -4.29 52.71
CA ARG A 15 -16.15 -4.06 51.59
C ARG A 15 -15.47 -3.49 50.33
N THR A 16 -15.76 -4.09 49.19
CA THR A 16 -15.46 -3.70 47.80
C THR A 16 -16.32 -2.51 47.32
N PRO A 17 -16.02 -1.89 46.15
CA PRO A 17 -16.09 -0.42 45.93
C PRO A 17 -17.43 0.06 45.31
N PRO A 18 -17.61 1.38 45.14
CA PRO A 18 -18.45 1.87 44.05
C PRO A 18 -17.79 2.92 43.13
N ASN A 19 -18.31 2.91 41.91
CA ASN A 19 -18.05 3.64 40.67
C ASN A 19 -17.99 5.19 40.74
N PRO A 20 -17.45 5.85 39.69
CA PRO A 20 -17.34 7.31 39.59
C PRO A 20 -18.71 8.00 39.51
N LEU A 21 -18.86 9.07 40.29
CA LEU A 21 -20.05 9.91 40.36
C LEU A 21 -20.22 10.76 39.08
N TYR A 22 -21.33 10.51 38.39
CA TYR A 22 -22.01 11.44 37.50
C TYR A 22 -22.39 12.70 38.28
N TYR A 23 -22.04 13.89 37.78
CA TYR A 23 -22.62 15.15 38.25
C TYR A 23 -23.75 15.60 37.32
N SER A 24 -24.90 15.86 37.95
CA SER A 24 -26.20 16.18 37.37
C SER A 24 -26.28 17.62 36.85
N LEU A 25 -26.89 17.77 35.67
CA LEU A 25 -27.09 18.98 34.87
C LEU A 25 -28.21 19.90 35.41
N SER A 26 -28.36 20.00 36.74
CA SER A 26 -29.55 20.57 37.38
C SER A 26 -29.31 21.81 38.26
N GLN A 27 -28.21 22.54 38.07
CA GLN A 27 -27.93 23.79 38.81
C GLN A 27 -27.74 25.05 37.94
N LEU A 28 -28.20 25.04 36.68
CA LEU A 28 -27.92 26.13 35.72
C LEU A 28 -29.14 26.88 35.18
N PHE A 29 -30.29 26.86 35.88
CA PHE A 29 -31.42 27.75 35.60
C PHE A 29 -31.87 28.40 36.92
N PRO A 30 -31.81 29.74 37.05
CA PRO A 30 -32.77 30.61 36.36
C PRO A 30 -32.14 31.92 35.80
N ILE A 31 -32.98 32.69 35.08
CA ILE A 31 -32.73 33.99 34.42
C ILE A 31 -32.43 33.85 32.91
N ILE A 32 -33.50 33.89 32.10
CA ILE A 32 -33.75 34.86 31.01
C ILE A 32 -35.04 34.42 30.31
N HIS A 33 -36.16 34.96 30.81
CA HIS A 33 -37.34 35.21 30.00
C HIS A 33 -37.12 36.60 29.35
N SER A 34 -37.48 36.72 28.07
CA SER A 34 -37.66 37.98 27.29
C SER A 34 -36.47 38.50 26.45
N CYS A 35 -36.54 38.19 25.15
CA CYS A 35 -36.04 38.89 23.95
C CYS A 35 -34.52 39.00 23.63
N PRO A 36 -34.14 38.99 22.33
CA PRO A 36 -32.81 38.62 21.85
C PRO A 36 -31.92 39.85 21.58
N ARG A 37 -30.77 39.94 22.25
CA ARG A 37 -29.62 40.74 21.80
C ARG A 37 -28.33 40.04 22.24
N VAL A 38 -27.38 39.97 21.30
CA VAL A 38 -26.02 39.45 21.52
C VAL A 38 -25.37 40.27 22.64
N VAL A 39 -25.09 39.64 23.78
CA VAL A 39 -24.33 40.24 24.89
C VAL A 39 -23.04 39.47 25.05
N SER A 40 -21.93 40.08 24.67
CA SER A 40 -20.58 39.65 25.02
C SER A 40 -20.21 40.21 26.40
N GLN A 41 -20.23 39.39 27.44
CA GLN A 41 -19.69 39.75 28.76
C GLN A 41 -18.47 38.89 29.10
N PRO A 42 -17.33 39.48 29.52
CA PRO A 42 -16.20 38.72 30.06
C PRO A 42 -16.49 38.31 31.52
N LEU A 43 -16.50 37.00 31.80
CA LEU A 43 -16.55 36.47 33.15
C LEU A 43 -15.21 36.68 33.86
N LEU A 44 -15.27 37.34 35.02
CA LEU A 44 -14.16 37.61 35.93
C LEU A 44 -13.49 36.29 36.37
N SER A 45 -12.19 36.15 36.15
CA SER A 45 -11.40 34.98 36.53
C SER A 45 -11.25 34.86 38.05
N SER A 46 -11.78 33.80 38.66
CA SER A 46 -11.47 33.43 40.05
C SER A 46 -10.59 32.17 40.10
N PRO A 47 -9.49 32.15 40.89
CA PRO A 47 -8.59 31.00 40.96
C PRO A 47 -9.14 29.91 41.89
N LEU A 48 -9.32 28.69 41.38
CA LEU A 48 -9.56 27.49 42.18
C LEU A 48 -8.20 26.92 42.65
N LYS A 49 -7.97 26.90 43.97
CA LYS A 49 -6.79 26.29 44.61
C LYS A 49 -6.97 24.76 44.70
N SER A 50 -6.15 24.01 43.96
CA SER A 50 -5.91 22.57 44.19
C SER A 50 -4.70 22.40 45.14
N PRO A 51 -4.73 21.48 46.12
CA PRO A 51 -3.63 21.25 47.03
C PRO A 51 -2.59 20.34 46.38
N LYS A 52 -1.84 20.89 45.40
CA LYS A 52 -0.47 20.53 44.99
C LYS A 52 -0.11 21.31 43.72
N SER A 53 0.51 22.48 43.94
CA SER A 53 1.41 23.24 43.07
C SER A 53 1.31 23.11 41.54
N ASP A 54 0.17 23.47 40.93
CA ASP A 54 0.11 23.99 39.56
C ASP A 54 -1.04 25.01 39.45
N ARG A 55 -0.80 26.17 38.83
CA ARG A 55 -1.83 27.20 38.59
C ARG A 55 -2.38 27.05 37.17
N ILE A 56 -3.67 26.75 37.05
CA ILE A 56 -4.37 26.67 35.76
C ILE A 56 -5.00 28.03 35.48
N TYR A 57 -4.67 28.63 34.33
CA TYR A 57 -5.31 29.86 33.85
C TYR A 57 -6.27 29.51 32.70
N PHE A 58 -7.50 29.98 32.77
CA PHE A 58 -8.46 29.92 31.66
C PHE A 58 -8.48 31.26 30.94
N SER A 59 -8.23 31.27 29.63
CA SER A 59 -8.48 32.44 28.78
C SER A 59 -9.82 32.25 28.07
N SER A 60 -10.73 33.21 28.31
CA SER A 60 -12.00 33.50 27.62
C SER A 60 -12.50 32.48 26.58
N ALA A 61 -13.56 31.75 26.91
CA ALA A 61 -14.36 30.97 25.96
C ALA A 61 -15.55 31.83 25.45
N GLN A 62 -15.78 31.84 24.14
CA GLN A 62 -17.04 32.35 23.59
C GLN A 62 -18.07 31.23 23.53
N ILE A 63 -19.20 31.43 24.21
CA ILE A 63 -20.36 30.54 24.15
C ILE A 63 -21.32 31.13 23.11
N ILE A 64 -21.58 30.38 22.04
CA ILE A 64 -22.60 30.73 21.04
C ILE A 64 -23.79 29.80 21.24
N ILE A 65 -24.92 30.37 21.65
CA ILE A 65 -26.19 29.66 21.80
C ILE A 65 -27.03 29.94 20.54
N LYS A 66 -27.40 28.89 19.80
CA LYS A 66 -28.28 29.00 18.63
C LYS A 66 -29.29 27.84 18.70
N SER A 67 -30.58 28.17 18.82
CA SER A 67 -31.74 27.26 18.87
C SER A 67 -31.45 25.87 19.44
N ASP A 68 -31.56 25.77 20.76
CA ASP A 68 -31.55 24.52 21.56
C ASP A 68 -30.26 23.67 21.49
N ARG A 69 -29.14 24.20 20.97
CA ARG A 69 -27.81 23.57 21.11
C ARG A 69 -26.75 24.57 21.57
N ILE A 70 -25.90 24.13 22.50
CA ILE A 70 -24.74 24.87 23.01
C ILE A 70 -23.50 24.44 22.21
N TYR A 71 -22.84 25.39 21.55
CA TYR A 71 -21.57 25.16 20.85
C TYR A 71 -20.43 25.72 21.69
N PHE A 72 -19.43 24.90 22.01
CA PHE A 72 -18.17 25.34 22.60
C PHE A 72 -17.15 25.60 21.48
N SER A 73 -16.73 26.85 21.30
CA SER A 73 -15.56 27.16 20.48
C SER A 73 -14.31 26.91 21.30
N SER A 74 -13.45 26.03 20.78
CA SER A 74 -12.10 25.64 21.24
C SER A 74 -11.52 26.51 22.38
N ALA A 75 -11.45 25.96 23.60
CA ALA A 75 -10.69 26.54 24.69
C ALA A 75 -9.23 26.06 24.63
N GLN A 76 -8.26 26.99 24.62
CA GLN A 76 -6.85 26.64 24.81
C GLN A 76 -6.53 26.50 26.29
N ILE A 77 -5.93 25.37 26.68
CA ILE A 77 -5.39 25.14 28.02
C ILE A 77 -3.88 25.37 27.94
N ILE A 78 -3.39 26.43 28.60
CA ILE A 78 -1.95 26.68 28.76
C ILE A 78 -1.56 26.28 30.18
N ILE A 79 -0.74 25.22 30.31
CA ILE A 79 -0.12 24.83 31.58
C ILE A 79 1.30 25.40 31.59
N LYS A 80 1.59 26.32 32.51
CA LYS A 80 2.92 26.91 32.69
C LYS A 80 3.56 26.27 33.92
N SER A 81 4.65 25.52 33.74
CA SER A 81 5.40 24.91 34.85
C SER A 81 6.70 25.69 35.11
N ASP A 82 6.88 26.18 36.34
CA ASP A 82 7.98 27.08 36.75
C ASP A 82 9.33 26.36 37.00
N ARG A 83 9.69 25.33 36.23
CA ARG A 83 10.98 24.63 36.38
C ARG A 83 11.76 24.42 35.08
N ILE A 84 11.99 25.45 34.25
CA ILE A 84 13.02 25.40 33.19
C ILE A 84 13.60 26.82 32.96
N PRO A 85 14.94 27.03 33.00
CA PRO A 85 15.55 28.34 32.74
C PRO A 85 15.53 28.75 31.25
N PRO A 86 15.64 30.05 30.92
CA PRO A 86 15.36 30.54 29.57
C PRO A 86 16.64 30.63 28.72
N SER A 87 16.70 29.90 27.60
CA SER A 87 17.63 30.28 26.51
C SER A 87 17.17 29.85 25.12
N ARG A 88 16.93 30.87 24.29
CA ARG A 88 16.98 30.94 22.81
C ARG A 88 16.32 29.80 22.01
N ASN A 89 15.02 29.92 21.73
CA ASN A 89 14.40 30.12 20.39
C ASN A 89 12.89 29.79 20.51
N PRO A 90 11.95 30.75 20.35
CA PRO A 90 10.52 30.51 20.60
C PRO A 90 9.80 29.63 19.56
N TYR A 91 10.51 29.11 18.55
CA TYR A 91 9.95 28.20 17.54
C TYR A 91 10.04 26.71 17.90
N LEU A 92 10.77 26.33 18.96
CA LEU A 92 11.02 24.91 19.27
C LEU A 92 9.97 24.27 20.22
N LEU A 93 9.09 25.07 20.83
CA LEU A 93 8.09 24.59 21.81
C LEU A 93 6.68 24.39 21.21
N PHE A 94 6.57 24.49 19.89
CA PHE A 94 5.33 24.22 19.13
C PHE A 94 5.29 22.79 18.54
N LEU A 95 6.34 21.97 18.77
CA LEU A 95 6.48 20.63 18.19
C LEU A 95 6.06 19.47 19.14
N MET A 96 5.51 19.77 20.31
CA MET A 96 4.97 18.77 21.23
C MET A 96 3.52 19.08 21.58
N GLY A 97 2.64 18.93 20.58
CA GLY A 97 1.22 19.20 20.76
C GLY A 97 0.39 18.66 19.60
N ILE A 98 -0.03 17.40 19.71
CA ILE A 98 -1.14 16.77 18.98
C ILE A 98 -0.99 16.77 17.44
N GLU A 99 -0.20 15.83 16.92
CA GLU A 99 -0.51 15.23 15.62
C GLU A 99 -1.54 14.11 15.86
N ASN A 100 -2.82 14.48 15.88
CA ASN A 100 -3.90 13.58 15.46
C ASN A 100 -4.11 13.83 13.96
N GLU A 101 -3.14 13.42 13.15
CA GLU A 101 -3.36 13.22 11.72
C GLU A 101 -4.13 11.90 11.60
N ALA A 102 -5.44 12.05 11.35
CA ALA A 102 -6.29 10.95 10.97
C ALA A 102 -5.71 10.26 9.74
N SER A 103 -5.47 8.96 9.89
CA SER A 103 -5.19 8.00 8.82
C SER A 103 -5.95 8.34 7.53
N SER A 104 -5.21 8.82 6.53
CA SER A 104 -5.63 8.84 5.15
C SER A 104 -4.48 8.22 4.37
N SER A 105 -4.50 6.88 4.25
CA SER A 105 -3.81 6.08 3.22
C SER A 105 -3.89 4.58 3.54
N ALA A 106 -5.11 4.05 3.61
CA ALA A 106 -5.42 2.65 3.35
C ALA A 106 -6.78 2.62 2.64
N PRO A 107 -7.05 1.68 1.71
CA PRO A 107 -8.38 1.53 1.13
C PRO A 107 -9.34 1.05 2.23
N LEU A 108 -10.00 1.98 2.91
CA LEU A 108 -10.87 1.70 4.06
C LEU A 108 -12.31 1.40 3.62
N LEU A 109 -12.80 0.24 4.05
CA LEU A 109 -14.22 -0.14 4.12
C LEU A 109 -15.02 0.76 5.11
N PRO A 110 -16.36 0.81 5.03
CA PRO A 110 -17.17 1.91 5.57
C PRO A 110 -17.28 1.96 7.11
N LEU A 111 -17.42 3.19 7.63
CA LEU A 111 -17.47 3.57 9.04
C LEU A 111 -18.84 3.32 9.70
N HIS A 112 -18.84 2.63 10.85
CA HIS A 112 -19.90 2.68 11.88
C HIS A 112 -19.21 2.97 13.24
N PRO A 113 -19.80 3.73 14.19
CA PRO A 113 -19.09 4.13 15.40
C PRO A 113 -19.11 2.99 16.42
N SER A 114 -17.99 2.27 16.54
CA SER A 114 -17.76 1.29 17.60
C SER A 114 -16.30 1.31 18.09
N SER A 115 -16.08 0.72 19.26
CA SER A 115 -14.87 0.81 20.08
C SER A 115 -13.56 0.50 19.33
N GLU A 116 -12.41 1.03 19.80
CA GLU A 116 -11.09 0.84 19.17
C GLU A 116 -10.71 -0.64 18.95
N SER A 117 -11.23 -1.55 19.78
CA SER A 117 -11.11 -3.01 19.62
C SER A 117 -11.94 -3.62 18.49
N ASP A 118 -13.00 -2.95 18.03
CA ASP A 118 -13.82 -3.38 16.89
C ASP A 118 -13.24 -2.93 15.54
N ARG A 119 -12.26 -1.99 15.54
CA ARG A 119 -11.60 -1.48 14.33
C ARG A 119 -10.47 -2.38 13.81
N LEU A 120 -9.89 -3.24 14.66
CA LEU A 120 -8.75 -4.09 14.30
C LEU A 120 -9.17 -5.37 13.57
N SER A 121 -8.42 -5.75 12.55
CA SER A 121 -8.69 -6.93 11.72
C SER A 121 -8.38 -8.23 12.48
N SER A 122 -9.33 -9.16 12.53
CA SER A 122 -9.10 -10.52 13.01
C SER A 122 -8.15 -11.28 12.06
N GLN A 123 -7.50 -12.35 12.52
CA GLN A 123 -6.54 -13.11 11.69
C GLN A 123 -7.05 -13.50 10.28
N PRO A 124 -8.27 -14.04 10.10
CA PRO A 124 -8.78 -14.35 8.75
C PRO A 124 -9.06 -13.09 7.92
N LYS A 125 -9.48 -11.98 8.56
CA LYS A 125 -9.64 -10.69 7.88
C LYS A 125 -8.28 -10.12 7.46
N THR A 126 -7.26 -10.21 8.31
CA THR A 126 -5.90 -9.81 7.98
C THR A 126 -5.34 -10.66 6.83
N LEU A 127 -5.58 -11.96 6.82
CA LEU A 127 -5.21 -12.84 5.71
C LEU A 127 -5.85 -12.38 4.40
N ALA A 128 -7.17 -12.14 4.40
CA ALA A 128 -7.89 -11.66 3.23
C ALA A 128 -7.38 -10.27 2.78
N ASN A 129 -7.13 -9.36 3.70
CA ASN A 129 -6.60 -8.03 3.38
C ASN A 129 -5.19 -8.10 2.78
N VAL A 130 -4.30 -8.95 3.32
CA VAL A 130 -2.97 -9.19 2.74
C VAL A 130 -3.09 -9.80 1.35
N PHE A 131 -3.99 -10.78 1.19
CA PHE A 131 -4.24 -11.42 -0.09
C PHE A 131 -4.70 -10.42 -1.15
N ILE A 132 -5.73 -9.62 -0.85
CA ILE A 132 -6.25 -8.59 -1.75
C ILE A 132 -5.21 -7.50 -2.03
N ALA A 133 -4.37 -7.15 -1.06
CA ALA A 133 -3.36 -6.10 -1.23
C ALA A 133 -2.17 -6.52 -2.12
N ILE A 134 -1.86 -7.81 -2.20
CA ILE A 134 -0.73 -8.33 -2.97
C ILE A 134 -1.19 -8.89 -4.32
N VAL A 135 -2.36 -9.53 -4.36
CA VAL A 135 -2.90 -10.07 -5.60
C VAL A 135 -3.31 -8.93 -6.52
N GLY A 136 -2.68 -8.85 -7.68
CA GLY A 136 -3.06 -7.90 -8.72
C GLY A 136 -2.70 -8.39 -10.12
N ALA A 137 -2.75 -7.46 -11.08
CA ALA A 137 -2.59 -7.73 -12.52
C ALA A 137 -1.25 -8.35 -12.92
N GLY A 138 -0.24 -8.35 -12.04
CA GLY A 138 1.07 -8.96 -12.30
C GLY A 138 0.99 -10.45 -12.62
N VAL A 139 -0.07 -11.13 -12.17
CA VAL A 139 -0.33 -12.54 -12.48
C VAL A 139 -0.54 -12.79 -13.98
N LEU A 140 -1.08 -11.82 -14.72
CA LEU A 140 -1.51 -11.98 -16.10
C LEU A 140 -0.34 -12.19 -17.09
N GLY A 141 0.87 -11.77 -16.71
CA GLY A 141 2.10 -11.99 -17.47
C GLY A 141 2.86 -13.28 -17.11
N LEU A 142 2.41 -14.02 -16.09
CA LEU A 142 3.11 -15.23 -15.64
C LEU A 142 3.07 -16.39 -16.65
N PRO A 143 1.97 -16.69 -17.36
CA PRO A 143 1.96 -17.77 -18.34
C PRO A 143 3.00 -17.58 -19.45
N TYR A 144 3.08 -16.38 -20.02
CA TYR A 144 4.11 -16.03 -20.99
C TYR A 144 5.52 -16.15 -20.40
N THR A 145 5.70 -15.73 -19.15
CA THR A 145 6.98 -15.86 -18.45
C THR A 145 7.38 -17.34 -18.33
N PHE A 146 6.44 -18.22 -18.00
CA PHE A 146 6.68 -19.65 -17.83
C PHE A 146 6.96 -20.33 -19.17
N MET A 147 6.34 -19.86 -20.26
CA MET A 147 6.71 -20.25 -21.62
C MET A 147 8.18 -19.93 -21.90
N ARG A 148 8.64 -18.74 -21.52
CA ARG A 148 10.02 -18.31 -21.74
C ARG A 148 11.02 -19.01 -20.83
N THR A 149 10.75 -19.10 -19.53
CA THR A 149 11.67 -19.68 -18.52
C THR A 149 11.63 -21.20 -18.46
N GLY A 150 10.58 -21.83 -19.00
CA GLY A 150 10.21 -23.20 -18.72
C GLY A 150 9.41 -23.32 -17.42
N TRP A 151 8.53 -24.32 -17.36
CA TRP A 151 7.56 -24.47 -16.26
C TRP A 151 8.25 -24.77 -14.91
N ALA A 152 9.28 -25.63 -14.90
CA ALA A 152 9.94 -26.04 -13.66
C ALA A 152 10.81 -24.91 -13.11
N ALA A 153 11.60 -24.27 -13.97
CA ALA A 153 12.39 -23.10 -13.59
C ALA A 153 11.50 -21.93 -13.14
N GLY A 154 10.37 -21.71 -13.83
CA GLY A 154 9.37 -20.71 -13.47
C GLY A 154 8.82 -20.91 -12.07
N VAL A 155 8.41 -22.15 -11.72
CA VAL A 155 7.94 -22.47 -10.35
C VAL A 155 9.04 -22.23 -9.31
N ILE A 156 10.28 -22.66 -9.58
CA ILE A 156 11.40 -22.47 -8.65
C ILE A 156 11.66 -20.97 -8.42
N ILE A 157 11.71 -20.18 -9.49
CA ILE A 157 11.88 -18.72 -9.43
C ILE A 157 10.74 -18.09 -8.63
N LEU A 158 9.50 -18.48 -8.92
CA LEU A 158 8.31 -17.91 -8.30
C LEU A 158 8.29 -18.18 -6.78
N LEU A 159 8.59 -19.41 -6.36
CA LEU A 159 8.68 -19.78 -4.95
C LEU A 159 9.85 -19.09 -4.25
N ALA A 160 11.01 -18.99 -4.91
CA ALA A 160 12.18 -18.30 -4.36
C ALA A 160 11.92 -16.80 -4.16
N VAL A 161 11.32 -16.14 -5.15
CA VAL A 161 10.92 -14.72 -5.07
C VAL A 161 9.88 -14.52 -3.98
N SER A 162 8.83 -15.36 -3.92
CA SER A 162 7.82 -15.27 -2.86
C SER A 162 8.42 -15.39 -1.45
N ALA A 163 9.33 -16.36 -1.25
CA ALA A 163 10.02 -16.54 0.02
C ALA A 163 10.93 -15.35 0.37
N LEU A 164 11.65 -14.80 -0.62
CA LEU A 164 12.52 -13.63 -0.44
C LEU A 164 11.71 -12.37 -0.14
N THR A 165 10.59 -12.15 -0.83
CA THR A 165 9.66 -11.04 -0.57
C THR A 165 9.09 -11.14 0.85
N PHE A 166 8.63 -12.33 1.26
CA PHE A 166 8.17 -12.56 2.63
C PHE A 166 9.27 -12.24 3.66
N HIS A 167 10.50 -12.70 3.40
CA HIS A 167 11.64 -12.40 4.27
C HIS A 167 11.87 -10.88 4.40
N CYS A 168 11.92 -10.15 3.29
CA CYS A 168 12.17 -8.71 3.29
C CYS A 168 11.02 -7.91 3.91
N MET A 169 9.76 -8.31 3.70
CA MET A 169 8.61 -7.76 4.42
C MET A 169 8.77 -7.92 5.94
N MET A 170 9.24 -9.09 6.41
CA MET A 170 9.50 -9.32 7.83
C MET A 170 10.70 -8.52 8.36
N LEU A 171 11.72 -8.24 7.54
CA LEU A 171 12.82 -7.32 7.91
C LEU A 171 12.29 -5.90 8.18
N LEU A 172 11.39 -5.38 7.34
CA LEU A 172 10.76 -4.07 7.57
C LEU A 172 9.94 -4.05 8.85
N VAL A 173 9.11 -5.07 9.07
CA VAL A 173 8.30 -5.20 10.29
C VAL A 173 9.18 -5.22 11.54
N ARG A 174 10.30 -5.96 11.53
CA ARG A 174 11.26 -5.99 12.65
C ARG A 174 11.93 -4.64 12.87
N THR A 175 12.35 -3.99 11.79
CA THR A 175 12.98 -2.66 11.84
C THR A 175 12.02 -1.64 12.46
N ARG A 176 10.75 -1.64 12.05
CA ARG A 176 9.69 -0.81 12.65
C ARG A 176 9.43 -1.13 14.12
N ARG A 177 9.49 -2.40 14.53
CA ARG A 177 9.27 -2.76 15.95
C ARG A 177 10.42 -2.27 16.85
N CYS A 178 11.62 -2.14 16.31
CA CYS A 178 12.78 -1.58 17.00
C CYS A 178 12.72 -0.05 17.09
N LEU A 179 12.25 0.62 16.03
CA LEU A 179 12.08 2.07 15.98
C LEU A 179 10.67 2.48 16.41
N ASP A 180 10.50 2.98 17.64
CA ASP A 180 9.26 3.55 18.22
C ASP A 180 8.04 3.44 17.28
N GLY A 181 7.19 2.42 17.50
CA GLY A 181 6.17 1.91 16.56
C GLY A 181 5.07 2.86 16.07
N LYS A 182 5.25 4.17 16.23
CA LYS A 182 4.48 5.28 15.64
C LYS A 182 4.72 5.46 14.13
N ILE A 183 5.69 4.76 13.54
CA ILE A 183 5.94 4.79 12.10
C ILE A 183 4.75 4.13 11.36
N ALA A 184 4.11 4.87 10.46
CA ALA A 184 2.90 4.42 9.75
C ALA A 184 3.20 3.90 8.33
N SER A 185 4.12 4.54 7.60
CA SER A 185 4.42 4.21 6.20
C SER A 185 5.87 3.77 5.99
N PHE A 186 6.15 3.15 4.84
CA PHE A 186 7.50 2.77 4.45
C PHE A 186 8.41 4.01 4.24
N GLY A 187 7.86 5.10 3.70
CA GLY A 187 8.59 6.36 3.56
C GLY A 187 9.00 6.97 4.91
N ASP A 188 8.12 6.89 5.91
CA ASP A 188 8.43 7.36 7.27
C ASP A 188 9.47 6.45 7.96
N LEU A 189 9.47 5.15 7.66
CA LEU A 189 10.53 4.24 8.12
C LEU A 189 11.88 4.64 7.53
N GLY A 190 11.93 4.94 6.22
CA GLY A 190 13.14 5.47 5.58
C GLY A 190 13.62 6.77 6.22
N ALA A 191 12.68 7.66 6.59
CA ALA A 191 12.97 8.89 7.32
C ALA A 191 13.61 8.64 8.69
N ALA A 192 13.10 7.64 9.43
CA ALA A 192 13.62 7.30 10.74
C ALA A 192 15.04 6.69 10.69
N VAL A 193 15.35 5.93 9.63
CA VAL A 193 16.64 5.22 9.50
C VAL A 193 17.76 6.09 8.92
N TRP A 194 17.49 6.80 7.81
CA TRP A 194 18.48 7.59 7.07
C TRP A 194 18.11 9.08 6.94
N GLY A 195 17.16 9.56 7.74
CA GLY A 195 16.72 10.95 7.67
C GLY A 195 16.05 11.28 6.33
N PRO A 196 16.10 12.55 5.89
CA PRO A 196 15.45 12.99 4.66
C PRO A 196 15.86 12.21 3.41
N ALA A 197 17.12 11.75 3.34
CA ALA A 197 17.63 10.97 2.21
C ALA A 197 16.96 9.58 2.11
N GLY A 198 16.75 8.92 3.24
CA GLY A 198 16.04 7.64 3.28
C GLY A 198 14.58 7.77 2.86
N ARG A 199 13.89 8.81 3.35
CA ARG A 199 12.52 9.11 2.90
C ARG A 199 12.46 9.36 1.41
N LEU A 200 13.34 10.22 0.90
CA LEU A 200 13.40 10.54 -0.53
C LEU A 200 13.64 9.29 -1.38
N SER A 201 14.55 8.41 -0.96
CA SER A 201 14.82 7.16 -1.68
C SER A 201 13.59 6.27 -1.75
N VAL A 202 12.88 6.05 -0.63
CA VAL A 202 11.68 5.21 -0.60
C VAL A 202 10.54 5.86 -1.39
N ASP A 203 10.31 7.16 -1.21
CA ASP A 203 9.27 7.92 -1.90
C ASP A 203 9.49 7.88 -3.44
N ILE A 204 10.73 8.06 -3.94
CA ILE A 204 11.04 7.93 -5.38
C ILE A 204 10.73 6.52 -5.89
N MET A 205 11.18 5.48 -5.16
CA MET A 205 10.98 4.10 -5.59
C MET A 205 9.49 3.72 -5.59
N ILE A 206 8.71 4.17 -4.59
CA ILE A 206 7.25 3.99 -4.57
C ILE A 206 6.61 4.72 -5.75
N VAL A 207 7.00 5.97 -6.03
CA VAL A 207 6.45 6.71 -7.18
C VAL A 207 6.71 5.97 -8.48
N LEU A 208 7.94 5.51 -8.69
CA LEU A 208 8.32 4.82 -9.93
C LEU A 208 7.63 3.45 -10.08
N SER A 209 7.51 2.66 -9.01
CA SER A 209 6.85 1.35 -9.08
C SER A 209 5.36 1.50 -9.33
N GLN A 210 4.68 2.39 -8.59
CA GLN A 210 3.25 2.63 -8.75
C GLN A 210 2.92 3.23 -10.12
N ALA A 211 3.70 4.21 -10.59
CA ALA A 211 3.55 4.73 -11.95
C ALA A 211 3.75 3.62 -13.00
N GLY A 212 4.77 2.77 -12.80
CA GLY A 212 5.00 1.58 -13.61
C GLY A 212 3.79 0.64 -13.65
N PHE A 213 3.16 0.37 -12.52
CA PHE A 213 1.98 -0.50 -12.48
C PHE A 213 0.82 0.05 -13.30
N CYS A 214 0.58 1.36 -13.22
CA CYS A 214 -0.45 1.99 -14.03
C CYS A 214 -0.11 2.03 -15.52
N VAL A 215 1.17 2.15 -15.89
CA VAL A 215 1.59 1.96 -17.28
C VAL A 215 1.24 0.54 -17.75
N GLY A 216 1.55 -0.49 -16.94
CA GLY A 216 1.20 -1.87 -17.22
C GLY A 216 -0.31 -2.08 -17.39
N TYR A 217 -1.13 -1.46 -16.54
CA TYR A 217 -2.59 -1.50 -16.65
C TYR A 217 -3.08 -0.92 -17.98
N LEU A 218 -2.58 0.25 -18.37
CA LEU A 218 -2.97 0.87 -19.63
C LEU A 218 -2.58 0.01 -20.84
N ILE A 219 -1.38 -0.58 -20.83
CA ILE A 219 -0.92 -1.49 -21.90
C ILE A 219 -1.85 -2.71 -21.99
N PHE A 220 -2.19 -3.32 -20.86
CA PHE A 220 -3.09 -4.46 -20.84
C PHE A 220 -4.44 -4.12 -21.45
N ILE A 221 -5.05 -3.02 -21.01
CA ILE A 221 -6.38 -2.60 -21.49
C ILE A 221 -6.31 -2.27 -22.98
N SER A 222 -5.30 -1.51 -23.43
CA SER A 222 -5.18 -1.12 -24.84
C SER A 222 -4.95 -2.33 -25.76
N ASN A 223 -4.10 -3.27 -25.35
CA ASN A 223 -3.81 -4.46 -26.15
C ASN A 223 -5.02 -5.39 -26.21
N THR A 224 -5.72 -5.58 -25.08
CA THR A 224 -6.94 -6.39 -25.02
C THR A 224 -8.06 -5.79 -25.88
N LEU A 225 -8.28 -4.48 -25.82
CA LEU A 225 -9.29 -3.82 -26.65
C LEU A 225 -8.93 -3.82 -28.14
N THR A 226 -7.66 -3.66 -28.48
CA THR A 226 -7.19 -3.76 -29.87
C THR A 226 -7.39 -5.18 -30.42
N HIS A 227 -7.18 -6.20 -29.59
CA HIS A 227 -7.43 -7.60 -29.96
C HIS A 227 -8.93 -7.88 -30.16
N LEU A 228 -9.78 -7.34 -29.27
CA LEU A 228 -11.23 -7.52 -29.34
C LEU A 228 -11.89 -6.75 -30.49
N TYR A 229 -11.41 -5.53 -30.75
CA TYR A 229 -11.96 -4.62 -31.74
C TYR A 229 -10.82 -4.04 -32.58
N PRO A 230 -10.30 -4.80 -33.56
CA PRO A 230 -9.23 -4.32 -34.41
C PRO A 230 -9.67 -3.05 -35.15
N MET A 231 -8.91 -1.95 -34.97
CA MET A 231 -9.13 -0.70 -35.69
C MET A 231 -7.99 -0.48 -36.68
N GLU A 232 -8.32 -0.22 -37.94
CA GLU A 232 -7.36 0.26 -38.92
C GLU A 232 -7.17 1.77 -38.76
N THR A 233 -5.93 2.21 -38.55
CA THR A 233 -5.60 3.63 -38.43
C THR A 233 -4.78 4.04 -39.66
N PRO A 234 -5.16 5.11 -40.38
CA PRO A 234 -4.48 5.52 -41.61
C PRO A 234 -3.12 6.21 -41.36
N LEU A 235 -2.78 6.51 -40.10
CA LEU A 235 -1.57 7.24 -39.72
C LEU A 235 -0.52 6.29 -39.14
N SER A 236 0.66 6.19 -39.77
CA SER A 236 1.73 5.24 -39.42
C SER A 236 2.60 5.64 -38.22
N SER A 237 2.16 6.59 -37.39
CA SER A 237 2.95 7.07 -36.25
C SER A 237 2.63 6.32 -34.95
N VAL A 238 3.65 6.08 -34.11
CA VAL A 238 3.52 5.40 -32.79
C VAL A 238 2.42 6.01 -31.91
N LEU A 239 2.25 7.34 -31.95
CA LEU A 239 1.25 8.07 -31.15
C LEU A 239 -0.20 7.88 -31.61
N PHE A 240 -0.40 7.35 -32.81
CA PHE A 240 -1.72 7.10 -33.42
C PHE A 240 -1.91 5.63 -33.80
N ALA A 241 -1.03 4.75 -33.35
CA ALA A 241 -1.22 3.31 -33.45
C ALA A 241 -2.53 2.89 -32.74
N PRO A 242 -3.16 1.76 -33.12
CA PRO A 242 -4.44 1.34 -32.53
C PRO A 242 -4.43 1.31 -30.99
N LYS A 243 -3.33 0.82 -30.38
CA LYS A 243 -3.12 0.85 -28.93
C LYS A 243 -3.18 2.27 -28.34
N ALA A 244 -2.56 3.24 -29.02
CA ALA A 244 -2.49 4.62 -28.56
C ALA A 244 -3.84 5.32 -28.67
N VAL A 245 -4.66 4.99 -29.68
CA VAL A 245 -6.03 5.50 -29.81
C VAL A 245 -6.90 5.10 -28.63
N TYR A 246 -6.81 3.83 -28.18
CA TYR A 246 -7.52 3.39 -26.96
C TYR A 246 -7.05 4.13 -25.71
N ILE A 247 -5.74 4.37 -25.57
CA ILE A 247 -5.19 5.13 -24.44
C ILE A 247 -5.69 6.58 -24.46
N TRP A 248 -5.71 7.24 -25.63
CA TRP A 248 -6.26 8.59 -25.79
C TRP A 248 -7.76 8.64 -25.47
N ALA A 249 -8.52 7.61 -25.85
CA ALA A 249 -9.94 7.52 -25.53
C ALA A 249 -10.19 7.37 -24.02
N MET A 250 -9.32 6.67 -23.29
CA MET A 250 -9.40 6.49 -21.84
C MET A 250 -8.94 7.72 -21.06
N LEU A 251 -7.98 8.48 -21.60
CA LEU A 251 -7.35 9.62 -20.92
C LEU A 251 -8.34 10.61 -20.28
N PRO A 252 -9.39 11.13 -20.95
CA PRO A 252 -10.29 12.11 -20.33
C PRO A 252 -11.03 11.55 -19.10
N PHE A 253 -11.44 10.28 -19.16
CA PHE A 253 -12.05 9.60 -18.03
C PHE A 253 -11.04 9.41 -16.91
N GLN A 254 -9.80 9.06 -17.25
CA GLN A 254 -8.75 8.84 -16.27
C GLN A 254 -8.30 10.11 -15.57
N LEU A 255 -8.24 11.24 -16.28
CA LEU A 255 -8.03 12.56 -15.69
C LEU A 255 -9.14 12.90 -14.70
N GLY A 256 -10.40 12.62 -15.04
CA GLY A 256 -11.55 12.79 -14.15
C GLY A 256 -11.46 11.93 -12.89
N LEU A 257 -11.24 10.63 -13.03
CA LEU A 257 -11.17 9.68 -11.91
C LEU A 257 -10.01 9.96 -10.96
N ASN A 258 -8.81 10.26 -11.49
CA ASN A 258 -7.63 10.56 -10.69
C ASN A 258 -7.68 11.93 -9.99
N SER A 259 -8.61 12.79 -10.40
CA SER A 259 -8.87 14.07 -9.72
C SER A 259 -9.76 13.92 -8.49
N ILE A 260 -10.34 12.73 -8.25
CA ILE A 260 -11.18 12.49 -7.08
C ILE A 260 -10.27 12.46 -5.84
N LYS A 261 -10.47 13.40 -4.93
CA LYS A 261 -9.72 13.47 -3.66
C LYS A 261 -9.99 12.29 -2.74
N THR A 262 -11.20 11.75 -2.79
CA THR A 262 -11.70 10.83 -1.78
C THR A 262 -11.73 9.41 -2.33
N LEU A 263 -10.76 8.59 -1.93
CA LEU A 263 -10.68 7.18 -2.32
C LEU A 263 -11.78 6.30 -1.71
N THR A 264 -12.49 6.76 -0.68
CA THR A 264 -13.53 5.94 -0.02
C THR A 264 -14.70 5.61 -0.94
N LEU A 265 -14.94 6.40 -1.98
CA LEU A 265 -15.94 6.09 -3.01
C LEU A 265 -15.46 4.98 -3.96
N LEU A 266 -14.14 4.85 -4.16
CA LEU A 266 -13.53 3.85 -5.04
C LEU A 266 -13.19 2.56 -4.29
N ALA A 267 -13.03 2.58 -2.97
CA ALA A 267 -12.63 1.39 -2.20
C ALA A 267 -13.60 0.19 -2.36
N PRO A 268 -14.94 0.33 -2.25
CA PRO A 268 -15.85 -0.79 -2.48
C PRO A 268 -15.81 -1.31 -3.91
N LEU A 269 -15.59 -0.40 -4.86
CA LEU A 269 -15.50 -0.70 -6.28
C LEU A 269 -14.20 -1.47 -6.59
N SER A 270 -13.07 -1.08 -6.01
CA SER A 270 -11.79 -1.79 -6.10
C SER A 270 -11.91 -3.20 -5.53
N ILE A 271 -12.50 -3.36 -4.34
CA ILE A 271 -12.69 -4.69 -3.73
C ILE A 271 -13.57 -5.57 -4.62
N PHE A 272 -14.65 -5.03 -5.18
CA PHE A 272 -15.47 -5.76 -6.13
C PHE A 272 -14.67 -6.15 -7.38
N ALA A 273 -13.82 -5.25 -7.87
CA ALA A 273 -12.99 -5.48 -9.04
C ALA A 273 -11.92 -6.56 -8.79
N ASP A 274 -11.33 -6.62 -7.60
CA ASP A 274 -10.41 -7.69 -7.18
C ASP A 274 -11.12 -9.06 -7.11
N VAL A 275 -12.38 -9.10 -6.65
CA VAL A 275 -13.19 -10.33 -6.67
C VAL A 275 -13.48 -10.78 -8.10
N VAL A 276 -13.78 -9.84 -9.01
CA VAL A 276 -13.96 -10.13 -10.43
C VAL A 276 -12.65 -10.63 -11.06
N ASP A 277 -11.50 -10.09 -10.67
CA ASP A 277 -10.18 -10.53 -11.10
C ASP A 277 -9.91 -11.99 -10.73
N LEU A 278 -10.18 -12.36 -9.47
CA LEU A 278 -10.08 -13.74 -9.01
C LEU A 278 -11.05 -14.68 -9.73
N GLY A 279 -12.27 -14.21 -10.01
CA GLY A 279 -13.26 -14.96 -10.79
C GLY A 279 -12.80 -15.18 -12.23
N ALA A 280 -12.31 -14.13 -12.88
CA ALA A 280 -11.72 -14.16 -14.21
C ALA A 280 -10.53 -15.13 -14.28
N MET A 281 -9.62 -15.04 -13.32
CA MET A 281 -8.49 -15.97 -13.18
C MET A 281 -8.96 -17.42 -13.01
N GLY A 282 -9.99 -17.66 -12.19
CA GLY A 282 -10.59 -18.99 -12.03
C GLY A 282 -11.21 -19.55 -13.32
N VAL A 283 -11.85 -18.70 -14.13
CA VAL A 283 -12.38 -19.09 -15.44
C VAL A 283 -11.23 -19.44 -16.40
N VAL A 284 -10.19 -18.61 -16.47
CA VAL A 284 -8.99 -18.85 -17.29
C VAL A 284 -8.35 -20.18 -16.91
N LEU A 285 -8.13 -20.43 -15.62
CA LEU A 285 -7.60 -21.71 -15.12
C LEU A 285 -8.47 -22.91 -15.53
N GLY A 286 -9.80 -22.77 -15.45
CA GLY A 286 -10.72 -23.83 -15.87
C GLY A 286 -10.63 -24.13 -17.37
N GLN A 287 -10.51 -23.09 -18.19
CA GLN A 287 -10.32 -23.23 -19.63
C GLN A 287 -8.96 -23.86 -19.95
N ASP A 288 -7.89 -23.43 -19.29
CA ASP A 288 -6.54 -23.98 -19.45
C ASP A 288 -6.51 -25.48 -19.15
N VAL A 289 -7.11 -25.90 -18.02
CA VAL A 289 -7.21 -27.33 -17.65
C VAL A 289 -7.95 -28.13 -18.73
N SER A 290 -9.05 -27.59 -19.27
CA SER A 290 -9.80 -28.25 -20.34
C SER A 290 -8.96 -28.44 -21.60
N ILE A 291 -8.14 -27.45 -21.96
CA ILE A 291 -7.26 -27.51 -23.14
C ILE A 291 -6.14 -28.53 -22.91
N VAL A 292 -5.49 -28.48 -21.75
CA VAL A 292 -4.41 -29.41 -21.34
C VAL A 292 -4.87 -30.86 -21.39
N LEU A 293 -6.09 -31.14 -20.92
CA LEU A 293 -6.66 -32.50 -20.95
C LEU A 293 -7.01 -32.98 -22.36
N THR A 294 -7.23 -32.07 -23.30
CA THR A 294 -7.66 -32.42 -24.66
C THR A 294 -6.46 -32.64 -25.59
N ASN A 295 -5.49 -31.71 -25.61
CA ASN A 295 -4.30 -31.80 -26.47
C ASN A 295 -3.12 -31.02 -25.84
N PRO A 296 -2.28 -31.65 -24.99
CA PRO A 296 -1.15 -30.95 -24.38
C PRO A 296 -0.03 -30.71 -25.41
N PRO A 297 0.37 -29.46 -25.68
CA PRO A 297 1.54 -29.15 -26.50
C PRO A 297 2.85 -29.57 -25.82
N PRO A 298 3.96 -29.72 -26.59
CA PRO A 298 5.27 -29.94 -26.01
C PRO A 298 5.71 -28.72 -25.20
N VAL A 299 6.15 -28.94 -23.96
CA VAL A 299 6.60 -27.88 -23.05
C VAL A 299 8.03 -28.11 -22.56
N ARG A 300 8.73 -27.02 -22.27
CA ARG A 300 10.12 -27.04 -21.80
C ARG A 300 10.17 -26.88 -20.28
N ALA A 301 10.99 -27.69 -19.62
CA ALA A 301 11.18 -27.60 -18.17
C ALA A 301 12.09 -26.43 -17.77
N PHE A 302 13.13 -26.17 -18.55
CA PHE A 302 14.14 -25.13 -18.29
C PHE A 302 14.42 -24.32 -19.56
N GLY A 303 14.46 -23.00 -19.41
CA GLY A 303 14.88 -22.03 -20.41
C GLY A 303 16.35 -21.63 -20.24
N SER A 304 16.80 -20.69 -21.08
CA SER A 304 18.16 -20.15 -21.04
C SER A 304 18.41 -19.30 -19.79
N PRO A 305 19.64 -19.25 -19.23
CA PRO A 305 19.96 -18.44 -18.06
C PRO A 305 19.59 -16.95 -18.16
N SER A 306 19.74 -16.33 -19.33
CA SER A 306 19.33 -14.92 -19.54
C SER A 306 17.83 -14.71 -19.33
N VAL A 307 17.03 -15.69 -19.76
CA VAL A 307 15.58 -15.66 -19.64
C VAL A 307 15.12 -15.92 -18.20
N LEU A 308 15.94 -16.59 -17.39
CA LEU A 308 15.66 -16.72 -15.95
C LEU A 308 15.71 -15.37 -15.24
N LEU A 309 16.66 -14.50 -15.59
CA LEU A 309 16.73 -13.14 -15.05
C LEU A 309 15.49 -12.30 -15.42
N TYR A 310 15.03 -12.44 -16.67
CA TYR A 310 13.77 -11.86 -17.11
C TYR A 310 12.59 -12.35 -16.26
N GLY A 311 12.51 -13.66 -16.02
CA GLY A 311 11.44 -14.27 -15.23
C GLY A 311 11.48 -13.88 -13.75
N ILE A 312 12.67 -13.70 -13.17
CA ILE A 312 12.81 -13.12 -11.83
C ILE A 312 12.18 -11.73 -11.80
N GLY A 313 12.44 -10.88 -12.80
CA GLY A 313 11.83 -9.55 -12.91
C GLY A 313 10.30 -9.60 -12.87
N VAL A 314 9.68 -10.44 -13.71
CA VAL A 314 8.20 -10.57 -13.75
C VAL A 314 7.66 -11.15 -12.44
N ALA A 315 8.34 -12.13 -11.85
CA ALA A 315 7.93 -12.69 -10.56
C ALA A 315 8.01 -11.65 -9.42
N VAL A 316 9.06 -10.82 -9.39
CA VAL A 316 9.19 -9.73 -8.40
C VAL A 316 8.09 -8.70 -8.59
N TYR A 317 7.78 -8.33 -9.84
CA TYR A 317 6.64 -7.47 -10.15
C TYR A 317 5.33 -8.07 -9.60
N ALA A 318 5.09 -9.37 -9.81
CA ALA A 318 3.86 -10.03 -9.37
C ALA A 318 3.72 -10.10 -7.84
N PHE A 319 4.83 -10.20 -7.10
CA PHE A 319 4.82 -10.23 -5.64
C PHE A 319 5.04 -8.86 -4.98
N GLU A 320 5.05 -7.78 -5.74
CA GLU A 320 5.30 -6.45 -5.19
C GLU A 320 4.09 -5.96 -4.38
N GLY A 321 4.25 -5.97 -3.06
CA GLY A 321 3.27 -5.44 -2.11
C GLY A 321 3.92 -4.84 -0.86
N ILE A 322 5.24 -4.59 -0.93
CA ILE A 322 6.03 -4.28 0.26
C ILE A 322 5.63 -2.96 0.93
N GLY A 323 5.17 -1.97 0.14
CA GLY A 323 4.69 -0.70 0.68
C GLY A 323 3.47 -0.84 1.60
N MET A 324 2.69 -1.91 1.45
CA MET A 324 1.47 -2.16 2.21
C MET A 324 1.71 -2.96 3.50
N VAL A 325 2.89 -3.55 3.69
CA VAL A 325 3.13 -4.44 4.85
C VAL A 325 2.99 -3.72 6.20
N LEU A 326 3.48 -2.47 6.31
CA LEU A 326 3.45 -1.72 7.57
C LEU A 326 2.04 -1.23 7.94
N PRO A 327 1.24 -0.68 7.00
CA PRO A 327 -0.18 -0.42 7.23
C PRO A 327 -0.96 -1.69 7.61
N LEU A 328 -0.76 -2.80 6.88
CA LEU A 328 -1.45 -4.08 7.15
C LEU A 328 -1.12 -4.64 8.54
N GLU A 329 0.12 -4.52 8.98
CA GLU A 329 0.52 -4.91 10.33
C GLU A 329 -0.11 -4.00 11.39
N ALA A 330 -0.24 -2.69 11.09
CA ALA A 330 -0.83 -1.73 12.03
C ALA A 330 -2.31 -2.03 12.30
N GLU A 331 -3.04 -2.49 11.28
CA GLU A 331 -4.46 -2.85 11.35
C GLU A 331 -4.71 -4.24 11.93
N ALA A 332 -3.68 -5.08 12.06
CA ALA A 332 -3.83 -6.43 12.60
C ALA A 332 -4.09 -6.41 14.12
N ARG A 333 -5.15 -7.12 14.55
CA ARG A 333 -5.49 -7.24 15.98
C ARG A 333 -4.39 -7.91 16.80
N ASP A 334 -3.75 -8.93 16.23
CA ASP A 334 -2.68 -9.68 16.88
C ASP A 334 -1.38 -9.57 16.07
N LYS A 335 -0.57 -8.54 16.40
CA LYS A 335 0.72 -8.28 15.75
C LYS A 335 1.74 -9.39 15.97
N SER A 336 1.61 -10.19 17.03
CA SER A 336 2.54 -11.29 17.32
C SER A 336 2.41 -12.41 16.28
N LYS A 337 1.19 -12.66 15.79
CA LYS A 337 0.89 -13.69 14.79
C LYS A 337 0.92 -13.18 13.35
N PHE A 338 1.12 -11.88 13.14
CA PHE A 338 1.13 -11.26 11.81
C PHE A 338 2.08 -11.97 10.83
N GLY A 339 3.29 -12.31 11.26
CA GLY A 339 4.26 -13.00 10.40
C GLY A 339 3.78 -14.38 9.91
N GLY A 340 3.06 -15.13 10.76
CA GLY A 340 2.45 -16.41 10.35
C GLY A 340 1.29 -16.21 9.36
N THR A 341 0.45 -15.20 9.59
CA THR A 341 -0.65 -14.85 8.69
C THR A 341 -0.13 -14.35 7.33
N LEU A 342 0.90 -13.52 7.32
CA LEU A 342 1.56 -13.04 6.12
C LEU A 342 2.20 -14.20 5.34
N GLY A 343 2.94 -15.09 6.02
CA GLY A 343 3.56 -16.26 5.38
C GLY A 343 2.54 -17.21 4.75
N LEU A 344 1.42 -17.46 5.45
CA LEU A 344 0.31 -18.26 4.89
C LEU A 344 -0.30 -17.59 3.65
N SER A 345 -0.49 -16.26 3.69
CA SER A 345 -1.02 -15.50 2.55
C SER A 345 -0.08 -15.59 1.35
N MET A 346 1.21 -15.34 1.56
CA MET A 346 2.25 -15.43 0.52
C MET A 346 2.32 -16.83 -0.10
N PHE A 347 2.21 -17.88 0.71
CA PHE A 347 2.16 -19.26 0.23
C PHE A 347 0.92 -19.52 -0.63
N CYS A 348 -0.28 -19.10 -0.18
CA CYS A 348 -1.50 -19.23 -0.96
C CYS A 348 -1.41 -18.49 -2.32
N ILE A 349 -0.88 -17.27 -2.32
CA ILE A 349 -0.66 -16.49 -3.54
C ILE A 349 0.31 -17.22 -4.47
N ALA A 350 1.42 -17.74 -3.94
CA ALA A 350 2.40 -18.48 -4.74
C ALA A 350 1.85 -19.76 -5.37
N VAL A 351 0.97 -20.48 -4.67
CA VAL A 351 0.28 -21.64 -5.25
C VAL A 351 -0.64 -21.22 -6.39
N ILE A 352 -1.41 -20.15 -6.22
CA ILE A 352 -2.34 -19.64 -7.24
C ILE A 352 -1.58 -19.09 -8.45
N TYR A 353 -0.52 -18.32 -8.23
CA TYR A 353 0.31 -17.75 -9.29
C TYR A 353 1.09 -18.82 -10.03
N GLY A 354 1.63 -19.80 -9.30
CA GLY A 354 2.29 -20.97 -9.86
C GLY A 354 1.35 -21.82 -10.68
N SER A 355 0.13 -22.11 -10.19
CA SER A 355 -0.86 -22.87 -10.96
C SER A 355 -1.29 -22.12 -12.21
N PHE A 356 -1.51 -20.81 -12.12
CA PHE A 356 -1.83 -19.96 -13.25
C PHE A 356 -0.74 -19.93 -14.31
N GLY A 357 0.52 -19.72 -13.91
CA GLY A 357 1.66 -19.74 -14.83
C GLY A 357 1.89 -21.11 -15.48
N VAL A 358 1.85 -22.18 -14.70
CA VAL A 358 2.05 -23.56 -15.21
C VAL A 358 0.91 -23.96 -16.14
N LEU A 359 -0.35 -23.84 -15.71
CA LEU A 359 -1.49 -24.29 -16.51
C LEU A 359 -1.63 -23.47 -17.80
N GLY A 360 -1.42 -22.16 -17.74
CA GLY A 360 -1.43 -21.32 -18.94
C GLY A 360 -0.36 -21.72 -19.96
N TYR A 361 0.87 -22.01 -19.51
CA TYR A 361 1.91 -22.51 -20.43
C TYR A 361 1.63 -23.94 -20.91
N LEU A 362 1.12 -24.82 -20.05
CA LEU A 362 0.73 -26.18 -20.45
C LEU A 362 -0.42 -26.18 -21.45
N ALA A 363 -1.29 -25.18 -21.45
CA ALA A 363 -2.43 -25.09 -22.37
C ALA A 363 -2.00 -24.67 -23.79
N PHE A 364 -1.10 -23.69 -23.91
CA PHE A 364 -0.77 -23.06 -25.20
C PHE A 364 0.67 -23.31 -25.68
N GLY A 365 1.55 -23.84 -24.84
CA GLY A 365 2.93 -24.14 -25.23
C GLY A 365 3.65 -22.90 -25.77
N ASP A 366 4.39 -23.06 -26.87
CA ASP A 366 5.16 -21.99 -27.51
C ASP A 366 4.24 -20.92 -28.19
N GLU A 367 2.92 -21.13 -28.26
CA GLU A 367 1.95 -20.13 -28.77
C GLU A 367 1.42 -19.18 -27.68
N THR A 368 1.88 -19.31 -26.43
CA THR A 368 1.44 -18.44 -25.33
C THR A 368 1.79 -16.98 -25.62
N ARG A 369 0.77 -16.13 -25.76
CA ARG A 369 0.92 -14.66 -25.87
C ARG A 369 1.25 -13.99 -24.52
N ASP A 370 1.82 -12.79 -24.59
CA ASP A 370 2.20 -11.92 -23.46
C ASP A 370 1.04 -11.64 -22.49
N ILE A 371 -0.17 -11.52 -23.03
CA ILE A 371 -1.43 -11.48 -22.29
C ILE A 371 -2.19 -12.79 -22.52
N ILE A 372 -2.25 -13.65 -21.50
CA ILE A 372 -2.86 -14.99 -21.61
C ILE A 372 -4.29 -14.95 -22.14
N THR A 373 -5.06 -13.93 -21.77
CA THR A 373 -6.47 -13.83 -22.16
C THR A 373 -6.65 -13.67 -23.66
N THR A 374 -5.63 -13.21 -24.39
CA THR A 374 -5.66 -13.07 -25.85
C THR A 374 -5.41 -14.39 -26.58
N ASN A 375 -5.01 -15.46 -25.89
CA ASN A 375 -4.91 -16.80 -26.50
C ASN A 375 -6.27 -17.48 -26.68
N PHE A 376 -7.28 -17.07 -25.91
CA PHE A 376 -8.63 -17.60 -26.04
C PHE A 376 -9.33 -17.05 -27.28
N GLY A 377 -10.06 -17.93 -27.99
CA GLY A 377 -10.85 -17.56 -29.16
C GLY A 377 -12.10 -16.71 -28.84
N SER A 378 -12.86 -16.37 -29.89
CA SER A 378 -14.06 -15.56 -29.80
C SER A 378 -15.21 -16.33 -29.14
N GLY A 379 -15.38 -16.17 -27.82
CA GLY A 379 -16.49 -16.70 -27.03
C GLY A 379 -17.05 -15.66 -26.08
N TRP A 380 -18.34 -15.75 -25.75
CA TRP A 380 -19.00 -14.79 -24.85
C TRP A 380 -18.36 -14.78 -23.46
N LEU A 381 -17.94 -15.95 -22.94
CA LEU A 381 -17.28 -16.06 -21.65
C LEU A 381 -15.91 -15.38 -21.66
N THR A 382 -15.12 -15.63 -22.70
CA THR A 382 -13.83 -14.97 -22.93
C THR A 382 -13.98 -13.46 -23.01
N LEU A 383 -14.98 -12.98 -23.76
CA LEU A 383 -15.27 -11.55 -23.88
C LEU A 383 -15.63 -10.92 -22.54
N VAL A 384 -16.48 -11.57 -21.74
CA VAL A 384 -16.86 -11.10 -20.40
C VAL A 384 -15.63 -11.04 -19.48
N VAL A 385 -14.76 -12.06 -19.52
CA VAL A 385 -13.52 -12.09 -18.74
C VAL A 385 -12.57 -10.96 -19.16
N GLN A 386 -12.30 -10.82 -20.46
CA GLN A 386 -11.40 -9.80 -20.98
C GLN A 386 -11.88 -8.37 -20.67
N LEU A 387 -13.17 -8.09 -20.89
CA LEU A 387 -13.76 -6.79 -20.57
C LEU A 387 -13.81 -6.56 -19.06
N GLY A 388 -14.12 -7.59 -18.26
CA GLY A 388 -14.11 -7.53 -16.80
C GLY A 388 -12.74 -7.16 -16.25
N LEU A 389 -11.66 -7.78 -16.76
CA LEU A 389 -10.28 -7.42 -16.42
C LEU A 389 -9.93 -6.00 -16.86
N CYS A 390 -10.34 -5.59 -18.07
CA CYS A 390 -10.12 -4.22 -18.54
C CYS A 390 -10.77 -3.18 -17.61
N ILE A 391 -12.02 -3.42 -17.23
CA ILE A 391 -12.77 -2.57 -16.30
C ILE A 391 -12.11 -2.56 -14.92
N ASN A 392 -11.68 -3.72 -14.42
CA ASN A 392 -10.95 -3.82 -13.15
C ASN A 392 -9.72 -2.93 -13.14
N LEU A 393 -8.79 -3.14 -14.08
CA LEU A 393 -7.54 -2.39 -14.14
C LEU A 393 -7.75 -0.88 -14.34
N PHE A 394 -8.79 -0.51 -15.11
CA PHE A 394 -9.16 0.88 -15.31
C PHE A 394 -9.54 1.57 -13.99
N PHE A 395 -10.31 0.89 -13.13
CA PHE A 395 -10.74 1.42 -11.84
C PHE A 395 -9.73 1.24 -10.70
N THR A 396 -8.76 0.33 -10.85
CA THR A 396 -7.66 0.14 -9.90
C THR A 396 -6.56 1.19 -10.09
N MET A 397 -6.41 1.74 -11.30
CA MET A 397 -5.39 2.76 -11.62
C MET A 397 -5.44 4.01 -10.70
N PRO A 398 -6.61 4.65 -10.41
CA PRO A 398 -6.67 5.77 -9.48
C PRO A 398 -6.22 5.44 -8.05
N VAL A 399 -6.45 4.19 -7.60
CA VAL A 399 -6.02 3.72 -6.28
C VAL A 399 -4.50 3.61 -6.24
N MET A 400 -3.89 3.01 -7.27
CA MET A 400 -2.43 2.89 -7.40
C MET A 400 -1.73 4.23 -7.64
N MET A 401 -2.38 5.22 -8.25
CA MET A 401 -1.79 6.56 -8.42
C MET A 401 -1.84 7.42 -7.15
N ASN A 402 -2.62 7.06 -6.14
CA ASN A 402 -2.73 7.90 -4.95
C ASN A 402 -1.38 8.10 -4.22
N PRO A 403 -0.54 7.06 -3.97
CA PRO A 403 0.80 7.27 -3.43
C PRO A 403 1.67 8.20 -4.30
N VAL A 404 1.53 8.12 -5.62
CA VAL A 404 2.26 9.00 -6.57
C VAL A 404 1.84 10.45 -6.37
N PHE A 405 0.54 10.71 -6.29
CA PHE A 405 0.00 12.04 -6.06
C PHE A 405 0.39 12.58 -4.68
N GLU A 406 0.32 11.77 -3.63
CA GLU A 406 0.67 12.20 -2.29
C GLU A 406 2.14 12.64 -2.20
N VAL A 407 3.05 11.86 -2.78
CA VAL A 407 4.48 12.20 -2.81
C VAL A 407 4.73 13.44 -3.67
N ALA A 408 4.11 13.52 -4.86
CA ALA A 408 4.31 14.66 -5.76
C ALA A 408 3.73 15.96 -5.17
N GLU A 409 2.53 15.92 -4.60
CA GLU A 409 1.89 17.08 -3.93
C GLU A 409 2.68 17.51 -2.69
N ARG A 410 3.31 16.57 -1.97
CA ARG A 410 4.22 16.88 -0.87
C ARG A 410 5.45 17.64 -1.34
N TRP A 411 6.06 17.26 -2.47
CA TRP A 411 7.27 17.91 -2.99
C TRP A 411 6.99 19.25 -3.68
N PHE A 412 5.96 19.32 -4.52
CA PHE A 412 5.71 20.48 -5.39
C PHE A 412 4.66 21.44 -4.85
N CYS A 413 3.79 21.00 -3.95
CA CYS A 413 2.63 21.78 -3.50
C CYS A 413 2.50 21.90 -1.98
N GLY A 414 3.51 21.45 -1.22
CA GLY A 414 3.51 21.54 0.24
C GLY A 414 2.35 20.78 0.90
N LYS A 415 2.00 19.60 0.36
CA LYS A 415 0.85 18.75 0.75
C LYS A 415 -0.53 19.30 0.34
N ASN A 416 -0.58 20.41 -0.40
CA ASN A 416 -1.85 20.88 -0.95
C ASN A 416 -2.22 20.11 -2.20
N TYR A 417 -3.50 19.81 -2.34
CA TYR A 417 -4.05 19.19 -3.53
C TYR A 417 -3.82 20.05 -4.78
N CYS A 418 -3.37 19.41 -5.85
CA CYS A 418 -2.94 20.09 -7.06
C CYS A 418 -3.42 19.36 -8.33
N TRP A 419 -4.57 19.79 -8.86
CA TRP A 419 -5.23 19.10 -9.98
C TRP A 419 -4.36 19.03 -11.25
N TRP A 420 -3.64 20.12 -11.59
CA TRP A 420 -2.80 20.18 -12.78
C TRP A 420 -1.57 19.25 -12.67
N LEU A 421 -1.01 19.10 -11.46
CA LEU A 421 0.06 18.15 -11.20
C LEU A 421 -0.43 16.71 -11.37
N ARG A 422 -1.61 16.37 -10.82
CA ARG A 422 -2.22 15.05 -11.01
C ARG A 422 -2.47 14.76 -12.48
N TRP A 423 -3.01 15.71 -13.22
CA TRP A 423 -3.24 15.58 -14.66
C TRP A 423 -1.94 15.39 -15.44
N GLY A 424 -0.90 16.16 -15.11
CA GLY A 424 0.41 16.01 -15.71
C GLY A 424 1.02 14.63 -15.47
N LEU A 425 0.90 14.09 -14.25
CA LEU A 425 1.39 12.75 -13.91
C LEU A 425 0.62 11.64 -14.66
N VAL A 426 -0.71 11.73 -14.73
CA VAL A 426 -1.53 10.80 -15.52
C VAL A 426 -1.14 10.85 -17.00
N LEU A 427 -0.90 12.05 -17.54
CA LEU A 427 -0.45 12.21 -18.93
C LEU A 427 0.92 11.57 -19.17
N VAL A 428 1.88 11.72 -18.25
CA VAL A 428 3.20 11.07 -18.34
C VAL A 428 3.06 9.54 -18.33
N VAL A 429 2.21 8.99 -17.46
CA VAL A 429 1.91 7.54 -17.42
C VAL A 429 1.29 7.06 -18.73
N CYS A 430 0.32 7.80 -19.28
CA CYS A 430 -0.28 7.47 -20.58
C CYS A 430 0.76 7.53 -21.72
N MET A 431 1.65 8.51 -21.71
CA MET A 431 2.76 8.58 -22.68
C MET A 431 3.69 7.39 -22.56
N GLY A 432 4.05 6.98 -21.34
CA GLY A 432 4.84 5.77 -21.10
C GLY A 432 4.20 4.53 -21.70
N ALA A 433 2.89 4.33 -21.50
CA ALA A 433 2.16 3.19 -22.04
C ALA A 433 2.15 3.12 -23.58
N MET A 434 2.15 4.27 -24.26
CA MET A 434 2.20 4.31 -25.74
C MET A 434 3.56 3.88 -26.30
N LEU A 435 4.64 4.15 -25.57
CA LEU A 435 6.01 3.86 -26.03
C LEU A 435 6.41 2.39 -25.85
N VAL A 436 5.72 1.65 -24.98
CA VAL A 436 6.06 0.27 -24.67
C VAL A 436 5.47 -0.67 -25.72
N PRO A 437 6.27 -1.58 -26.33
CA PRO A 437 5.79 -2.52 -27.35
C PRO A 437 5.04 -3.71 -26.73
N ASN A 438 5.65 -4.38 -25.75
CA ASN A 438 5.16 -5.64 -25.19
C ASN A 438 4.81 -5.50 -23.71
N PHE A 439 3.73 -6.15 -23.27
CA PHE A 439 3.26 -6.07 -21.90
C PHE A 439 4.24 -6.71 -20.91
N THR A 440 4.60 -7.98 -21.12
CA THR A 440 5.40 -8.73 -20.13
C THR A 440 6.84 -8.23 -20.04
N ASP A 441 7.40 -7.70 -21.13
CA ASP A 441 8.75 -7.13 -21.12
C ASP A 441 8.83 -5.89 -20.24
N PHE A 442 7.77 -5.08 -20.24
CA PHE A 442 7.67 -3.94 -19.35
C PHE A 442 7.45 -4.34 -17.89
N LEU A 443 6.65 -5.37 -17.62
CA LEU A 443 6.55 -5.96 -16.28
C LEU A 443 7.92 -6.41 -15.77
N SER A 444 8.69 -7.10 -16.61
CA SER A 444 10.05 -7.53 -16.27
C SER A 444 10.97 -6.33 -16.00
N LEU A 445 10.89 -5.27 -16.80
CA LEU A 445 11.67 -4.05 -16.60
C LEU A 445 11.36 -3.39 -15.25
N VAL A 446 10.08 -3.14 -14.94
CA VAL A 446 9.67 -2.49 -13.69
C VAL A 446 9.99 -3.37 -12.48
N GLY A 447 9.76 -4.68 -12.60
CA GLY A 447 10.03 -5.66 -11.56
C GLY A 447 11.51 -5.79 -11.25
N SER A 448 12.35 -5.99 -12.27
CA SER A 448 13.80 -6.13 -12.08
C SER A 448 14.47 -4.84 -11.65
N SER A 449 14.01 -3.66 -12.09
CA SER A 449 14.60 -2.39 -11.69
C SER A 449 14.08 -1.92 -10.33
N VAL A 450 12.91 -1.28 -10.32
CA VAL A 450 12.40 -0.53 -9.19
C VAL A 450 11.95 -1.46 -8.06
N CYS A 451 11.24 -2.54 -8.39
CA CYS A 451 10.67 -3.43 -7.38
C CYS A 451 11.75 -4.25 -6.65
N VAL A 452 12.83 -4.67 -7.31
CA VAL A 452 13.97 -5.32 -6.62
C VAL A 452 14.63 -4.37 -5.62
N VAL A 453 14.83 -3.10 -5.99
CA VAL A 453 15.45 -2.12 -5.09
C VAL A 453 14.52 -1.82 -3.91
N LEU A 454 13.24 -1.58 -4.17
CA LEU A 454 12.22 -1.27 -3.17
C LEU A 454 11.90 -2.47 -2.25
N GLY A 455 11.78 -3.65 -2.86
CA GLY A 455 11.34 -4.90 -2.25
C GLY A 455 12.44 -5.67 -1.52
N PHE A 456 13.69 -5.59 -1.98
CA PHE A 456 14.81 -6.38 -1.41
C PHE A 456 15.94 -5.51 -0.86
N VAL A 457 16.46 -4.58 -1.65
CA VAL A 457 17.67 -3.81 -1.28
C VAL A 457 17.40 -2.88 -0.10
N LEU A 458 16.36 -2.04 -0.17
CA LEU A 458 16.04 -1.07 0.88
C LEU A 458 15.68 -1.74 2.22
N PRO A 459 14.82 -2.79 2.28
CA PRO A 459 14.52 -3.49 3.52
C PRO A 459 15.73 -4.07 4.23
N ALA A 460 16.59 -4.77 3.48
CA ALA A 460 17.79 -5.39 4.04
C ALA A 460 18.79 -4.32 4.50
N ALA A 461 18.97 -3.24 3.74
CA ALA A 461 19.84 -2.14 4.13
C ALA A 461 19.34 -1.41 5.39
N PHE A 462 18.03 -1.18 5.53
CA PHE A 462 17.44 -0.57 6.71
C PHE A 462 17.58 -1.47 7.94
N HIS A 463 17.30 -2.76 7.79
CA HIS A 463 17.44 -3.73 8.86
C HIS A 463 18.90 -3.83 9.35
N LEU A 464 19.85 -3.93 8.42
CA LEU A 464 21.28 -3.95 8.74
C LEU A 464 21.72 -2.66 9.45
N LYS A 465 21.19 -1.49 9.05
CA LYS A 465 21.55 -0.21 9.67
C LYS A 465 21.06 -0.10 11.11
N VAL A 466 19.86 -0.56 11.39
CA VAL A 466 19.22 -0.41 12.71
C VAL A 466 19.62 -1.53 13.66
N LEU A 467 19.58 -2.78 13.21
CA LEU A 467 19.83 -3.97 14.05
C LEU A 467 21.24 -4.55 13.87
N GLY A 468 22.08 -3.97 13.01
CA GLY A 468 23.42 -4.50 12.69
C GLY A 468 24.33 -4.75 13.90
N GLY A 469 24.20 -3.95 14.96
CA GLY A 469 24.98 -4.12 16.19
C GLY A 469 24.47 -5.23 17.12
N GLU A 470 23.21 -5.64 16.97
CA GLU A 470 22.57 -6.69 17.78
C GLU A 470 22.53 -8.05 17.05
N LEU A 471 22.78 -8.04 15.74
CA LEU A 471 22.78 -9.23 14.90
C LEU A 471 24.07 -10.03 15.07
N GLY A 472 23.93 -11.36 15.18
CA GLY A 472 25.07 -12.27 15.01
C GLY A 472 25.61 -12.24 13.59
N TRP A 473 26.83 -12.74 13.39
CA TRP A 473 27.52 -12.78 12.08
C TRP A 473 26.67 -13.35 10.95
N GLY A 474 25.86 -14.38 11.22
CA GLY A 474 24.97 -14.97 10.22
C GLY A 474 23.85 -14.03 9.76
N GLY A 475 23.30 -13.19 10.65
CA GLY A 475 22.27 -12.21 10.30
C GLY A 475 22.82 -11.07 9.45
N ILE A 476 24.00 -10.55 9.82
CA ILE A 476 24.72 -9.54 9.04
C ILE A 476 25.06 -10.08 7.64
N ALA A 477 25.59 -11.31 7.56
CA ALA A 477 25.91 -11.94 6.28
C ALA A 477 24.67 -12.14 5.40
N ALA A 478 23.53 -12.50 5.98
CA ALA A 478 22.28 -12.66 5.26
C ALA A 478 21.78 -11.33 4.68
N ASP A 479 21.75 -10.25 5.48
CA ASP A 479 21.31 -8.93 5.00
C ASP A 479 22.24 -8.40 3.89
N ILE A 480 23.56 -8.54 4.06
CA ILE A 480 24.54 -8.17 3.04
C ILE A 480 24.34 -9.00 1.77
N ALA A 481 24.11 -10.30 1.89
CA ALA A 481 23.83 -11.17 0.74
C ALA A 481 22.58 -10.72 -0.02
N VAL A 482 21.49 -10.37 0.68
CA VAL A 482 20.27 -9.86 0.05
C VAL A 482 20.52 -8.54 -0.69
N VAL A 483 21.28 -7.61 -0.10
CA VAL A 483 21.66 -6.35 -0.75
C VAL A 483 22.49 -6.60 -2.01
N LEU A 484 23.50 -7.48 -1.94
CA LEU A 484 24.37 -7.79 -3.08
C LEU A 484 23.61 -8.52 -4.19
N ILE A 485 22.83 -9.54 -3.85
CA ILE A 485 22.01 -10.29 -4.81
C ILE A 485 20.98 -9.36 -5.44
N GLY A 486 20.28 -8.55 -4.64
CA GLY A 486 19.29 -7.58 -5.14
C GLY A 486 19.90 -6.56 -6.08
N THR A 487 21.07 -5.98 -5.76
CA THR A 487 21.73 -5.01 -6.65
C THR A 487 22.21 -5.64 -7.96
N VAL A 488 22.75 -6.86 -7.92
CA VAL A 488 23.13 -7.61 -9.13
C VAL A 488 21.90 -7.93 -9.98
N LEU A 489 20.84 -8.48 -9.37
CA LEU A 489 19.58 -8.77 -10.06
C LEU A 489 18.98 -7.52 -10.69
N ALA A 490 19.04 -6.39 -10.00
CA ALA A 490 18.54 -5.14 -10.52
C ALA A 490 19.31 -4.67 -11.74
N ALA A 491 20.64 -4.67 -11.69
CA ALA A 491 21.47 -4.28 -12.82
C ALA A 491 21.31 -5.24 -14.02
N SER A 492 21.45 -6.55 -13.78
CA SER A 492 21.41 -7.56 -14.85
C SER A 492 20.01 -7.73 -15.44
N GLY A 493 18.98 -7.70 -14.61
CA GLY A 493 17.59 -7.83 -15.04
C GLY A 493 17.15 -6.61 -15.85
N THR A 494 17.44 -5.39 -15.36
CA THR A 494 17.15 -4.16 -16.11
C THR A 494 17.84 -4.17 -17.47
N TRP A 495 19.12 -4.55 -17.52
CA TRP A 495 19.85 -4.67 -18.78
C TRP A 495 19.20 -5.67 -19.74
N SER A 496 18.86 -6.87 -19.25
CA SER A 496 18.21 -7.90 -20.06
C SER A 496 16.87 -7.42 -20.61
N SER A 497 16.03 -6.80 -19.78
CA SER A 497 14.70 -6.33 -20.18
C SER A 497 14.77 -5.17 -21.16
N LEU A 498 15.74 -4.25 -21.00
CA LEU A 498 15.97 -3.18 -21.97
C LEU A 498 16.39 -3.73 -23.34
N MET A 499 17.28 -4.72 -23.38
CA MET A 499 17.71 -5.33 -24.65
C MET A 499 16.54 -5.99 -25.39
N GLU A 500 15.64 -6.68 -24.68
CA GLU A 500 14.42 -7.27 -25.26
C GLU A 500 13.47 -6.20 -25.80
N ILE A 501 13.24 -5.11 -25.04
CA ILE A 501 12.39 -4.00 -25.47
C ILE A 501 12.97 -3.32 -26.72
N PHE A 502 14.28 -3.04 -26.75
CA PHE A 502 14.91 -2.40 -27.90
C PHE A 502 14.92 -3.29 -29.14
N TYR A 503 15.14 -4.59 -28.98
CA TYR A 503 15.07 -5.55 -30.08
C TYR A 503 13.65 -5.64 -30.65
N SER A 504 12.64 -5.64 -29.78
CA SER A 504 11.22 -5.69 -30.17
C SER A 504 10.72 -4.43 -30.89
N VAL A 505 11.42 -3.30 -30.78
CA VAL A 505 11.08 -2.07 -31.52
C VAL A 505 11.68 -2.06 -32.94
N GLN A 506 12.72 -2.86 -33.19
CA GLN A 506 13.43 -2.92 -34.47
C GLN A 506 12.87 -3.95 -35.45
N VAL A 507 12.13 -4.95 -34.94
CA VAL A 507 11.40 -5.96 -35.71
C VAL A 507 9.96 -5.49 -35.89
#